data_AF-A0ABD5MYP5-F1
#
_entry.id   AF-A0ABD5MYP5-F1
#
_cell.length_a   1.000
_cell.length_b   1.000
_cell.length_c   1.000
_cell.angle_alpha   90.00
_cell.angle_beta   90.00
_cell.angle_gamma   90.00
#
_symmetry.space_group_name_H-M   'P 1'
#
loop_
_entity.id
_entity.type
_entity.pdbx_description
1 polymer ?
#
loop_
_entity_poly.entity_id
_entity_poly.type
_entity_poly.pdbx_seq_one_letter_code
_entity_poly.pdbx_strand_id
1 'polypeptide(L)'
;MGIGIGFPKYVIFTLLSGWGFVSMYLFGGTITTLFNTFHQLFSGNFIQAFLHYYVYSALPPTSIEHVIIQAILGAVIAGSSWFVAMAARGVPL
;
A
#
# COMPACT_ATOMS: atom_id res chain seq x y z
N MET A 1 -2.16 1.40 -25.42
CA MET A 1 -1.43 2.27 -24.49
C MET A 1 -0.39 1.41 -23.81
N GLY A 2 0.87 1.80 -23.90
CA GLY A 2 1.94 1.08 -23.24
C GLY A 2 1.86 1.13 -21.71
N ILE A 3 2.59 0.25 -21.03
CA ILE A 3 2.60 0.15 -19.56
C ILE A 3 2.99 1.49 -18.90
N GLY A 4 3.80 2.33 -19.57
CA GLY A 4 4.29 3.62 -19.05
C GLY A 4 3.17 4.58 -18.63
N ILE A 5 2.06 4.63 -19.38
CA ILE A 5 0.88 5.43 -18.98
C ILE A 5 -0.06 4.63 -18.06
N GLY A 6 0.04 3.30 -18.09
CA GLY A 6 -0.76 2.41 -17.24
C GLY A 6 -0.53 2.63 -15.75
N PHE A 7 0.72 2.86 -15.33
CA PHE A 7 1.04 3.09 -13.91
C PHE A 7 0.43 4.38 -13.33
N PRO A 8 0.67 5.58 -13.90
CA PRO A 8 0.05 6.81 -13.40
C PRO A 8 -1.48 6.74 -13.44
N LYS A 9 -2.03 6.13 -14.50
CA LYS A 9 -3.47 5.88 -14.62
C LYS A 9 -3.97 5.02 -13.45
N TYR A 10 -3.32 3.91 -13.16
CA TYR A 10 -3.69 3.03 -12.05
C TYR A 10 -3.72 3.79 -10.72
N VAL A 11 -2.64 4.51 -10.39
CA VAL A 11 -2.53 5.23 -9.11
C VAL A 11 -3.65 6.27 -8.97
N ILE A 12 -3.86 7.11 -9.98
CA ILE A 12 -4.85 8.19 -9.93
C ILE A 12 -6.28 7.63 -9.85
N PHE A 13 -6.66 6.72 -10.76
CA PHE A 13 -8.03 6.21 -10.80
C PHE A 13 -8.36 5.36 -9.57
N THR A 14 -7.38 4.66 -8.99
CA THR A 14 -7.60 3.89 -7.76
C THR A 14 -7.84 4.82 -6.57
N LEU A 15 -7.09 5.93 -6.46
CA LEU A 15 -7.27 6.91 -5.39
C LEU A 15 -8.56 7.72 -5.52
N LEU A 16 -9.03 7.97 -6.73
CA LEU A 16 -10.29 8.70 -6.98
C LEU A 16 -11.54 7.81 -6.83
N SER A 17 -11.38 6.49 -6.86
CA SER A 17 -12.45 5.53 -6.58
C SER A 17 -12.66 5.38 -5.09
N GLY A 18 -13.90 5.48 -4.59
CA GLY A 18 -14.18 5.32 -3.15
C GLY A 18 -13.69 3.98 -2.59
N TRP A 19 -13.99 2.87 -3.27
CA TRP A 19 -13.52 1.54 -2.87
C TRP A 19 -12.03 1.33 -3.11
N GLY A 20 -11.49 1.92 -4.18
CA GLY A 20 -10.06 1.89 -4.47
C GLY A 20 -9.26 2.59 -3.37
N PHE A 21 -9.70 3.77 -2.96
CA PHE A 21 -9.09 4.54 -1.88
C PHE A 21 -9.10 3.77 -0.56
N VAL A 22 -10.24 3.22 -0.15
CA VAL A 22 -10.34 2.42 1.09
C VAL A 22 -9.42 1.21 1.04
N SER A 23 -9.36 0.50 -0.10
CA SER A 23 -8.48 -0.64 -0.27
C SER A 23 -7.01 -0.26 -0.18
N MET A 24 -6.62 0.85 -0.81
CA MET A 24 -5.24 1.35 -0.75
C MET A 24 -4.87 1.89 0.62
N TYR A 25 -5.81 2.49 1.35
CA TYR A 25 -5.63 2.88 2.75
C TYR A 25 -5.30 1.65 3.62
N LEU A 26 -6.13 0.61 3.55
CA LEU A 26 -5.92 -0.61 4.32
C LEU A 26 -4.60 -1.30 3.96
N PHE A 27 -4.30 -1.38 2.65
CA PHE A 27 -3.07 -1.99 2.14
C PHE A 27 -1.82 -1.18 2.52
N GLY A 28 -1.87 0.14 2.35
CA GLY A 28 -0.79 1.04 2.77
C GLY A 28 -0.56 1.00 4.28
N GLY A 29 -1.62 0.93 5.08
CA GLY A 29 -1.55 0.71 6.51
C GLY A 29 -0.82 -0.59 6.85
N THR A 30 -1.08 -1.68 6.13
CA THR A 30 -0.37 -2.95 6.30
C THR A 30 1.12 -2.81 6.03
N ILE A 31 1.48 -2.10 4.96
CA ILE A 31 2.89 -1.86 4.60
C ILE A 31 3.59 -1.02 5.67
N THR A 32 2.95 0.04 6.15
CA THR A 32 3.48 0.87 7.23
C THR A 32 3.66 0.06 8.52
N THR A 33 2.70 -0.81 8.88
CA THR A 33 2.84 -1.71 10.02
C THR A 33 4.00 -2.69 9.83
N LEU A 34 4.13 -3.31 8.66
CA LEU A 34 5.25 -4.21 8.36
C LEU A 34 6.59 -3.49 8.53
N PHE A 35 6.70 -2.27 8.04
CA PHE A 35 7.92 -1.46 8.18
C PHE A 35 8.23 -1.16 9.65
N ASN A 36 7.23 -0.74 10.43
CA ASN A 36 7.41 -0.42 11.85
C ASN A 36 7.72 -1.66 12.71
N THR A 37 7.21 -2.83 12.33
CA THR A 37 7.39 -4.08 13.09
C THR A 37 8.51 -4.96 12.55
N PHE A 38 9.21 -4.52 11.49
CA PHE A 38 10.30 -5.27 10.86
C PHE A 38 11.41 -5.64 11.85
N HIS A 39 11.75 -4.77 12.79
CA HIS A 39 12.76 -5.04 13.82
C HIS A 39 12.37 -6.19 14.77
N GLN A 40 11.10 -6.57 14.83
CA GLN A 40 10.60 -7.66 15.67
C GLN A 40 10.48 -9.00 14.94
N LEU A 41 10.88 -9.08 13.66
CA LEU A 41 10.78 -10.30 12.86
C LEU A 41 11.49 -11.50 13.52
N PHE A 42 12.62 -11.23 14.18
CA PHE A 42 13.47 -12.25 14.82
C PHE A 42 13.29 -12.34 16.34
N SER A 43 12.39 -11.54 16.94
CA SER A 43 12.20 -11.51 18.40
C SER A 43 11.15 -12.51 18.91
N GLY A 44 10.59 -13.35 18.04
CA GLY A 44 9.54 -14.32 18.37
C GLY A 44 8.14 -13.72 18.59
N ASN A 45 8.02 -12.39 18.74
CA ASN A 45 6.76 -11.69 19.02
C ASN A 45 6.22 -10.88 17.82
N PHE A 46 6.76 -11.10 16.63
CA PHE A 46 6.43 -10.35 15.41
C PHE A 46 4.92 -10.25 15.14
N ILE A 47 4.18 -11.37 15.22
CA ILE A 47 2.74 -11.40 14.92
C ILE A 47 1.96 -10.51 15.89
N GLN A 48 2.27 -10.59 17.18
CA GLN A 48 1.59 -9.79 18.21
C GLN A 48 1.88 -8.30 18.01
N ALA A 49 3.13 -7.96 17.71
CA ALA A 49 3.53 -6.58 17.43
C ALA A 49 2.86 -6.04 16.16
N PHE A 50 2.82 -6.85 15.10
CA PHE A 50 2.14 -6.53 13.86
C PHE A 50 0.66 -6.22 14.10
N LEU A 51 -0.07 -7.12 14.76
CA LEU A 51 -1.48 -6.92 15.06
C LEU A 51 -1.71 -5.68 15.94
N HIS A 52 -0.86 -5.47 16.95
CA HIS A 52 -0.96 -4.31 17.82
C HIS A 52 -0.79 -3.01 17.04
N TYR A 53 0.30 -2.88 16.26
CA TYR A 53 0.53 -1.69 15.45
C TYR A 53 -0.52 -1.51 14.35
N TYR A 54 -1.00 -2.58 13.74
CA TYR A 54 -2.02 -2.49 12.69
C TYR A 54 -3.34 -1.97 13.25
N VAL A 55 -3.83 -2.56 14.35
CA VAL A 55 -5.14 -2.24 14.92
C VAL A 55 -5.14 -0.92 15.70
N TYR A 56 -4.06 -0.59 16.40
CA TYR A 56 -4.04 0.58 17.29
C TYR A 56 -3.34 1.81 16.69
N SER A 57 -2.61 1.68 15.58
CA SER A 57 -1.91 2.82 14.98
C SER A 57 -2.17 2.99 13.49
N ALA A 58 -2.12 1.92 12.70
CA ALA A 58 -2.28 2.05 11.24
C ALA A 58 -3.75 2.19 10.82
N LEU A 59 -4.64 1.35 11.35
CA LEU A 59 -6.08 1.35 11.04
C LEU A 59 -6.86 2.53 11.62
N PRO A 60 -6.62 2.98 12.86
CA PRO A 60 -7.30 4.14 13.40
C PRO A 60 -6.76 5.38 12.67
N PRO A 61 -7.60 6.14 11.97
CA PRO A 61 -7.16 7.37 11.33
C PRO A 61 -6.82 8.39 12.42
N THR A 62 -5.54 8.51 12.76
CA THR A 62 -5.03 9.49 13.71
C THR A 62 -5.12 10.92 13.16
N SER A 63 -5.11 11.07 11.82
CA SER A 63 -5.34 12.31 11.11
C SER A 63 -5.75 12.05 9.66
N ILE A 64 -6.34 13.06 9.00
CA ILE A 64 -6.66 13.01 7.55
C ILE A 64 -5.40 12.80 6.72
N GLU A 65 -4.30 13.45 7.12
CA GLU A 65 -2.99 13.27 6.49
C GLU A 65 -2.55 11.81 6.52
N HIS A 66 -2.72 11.13 7.67
CA HIS A 66 -2.34 9.73 7.80
C HIS A 66 -3.13 8.83 6.83
N VAL A 67 -4.42 9.10 6.65
CA VAL A 67 -5.28 8.38 5.69
C VAL A 67 -4.80 8.59 4.26
N ILE A 68 -4.51 9.83 3.88
CA ILE A 68 -4.05 10.19 2.53
C ILE A 68 -2.68 9.56 2.25
N ILE A 69 -1.73 9.65 3.19
CA ILE A 69 -0.39 9.08 3.03
C ILE A 69 -0.48 7.57 2.86
N GLN A 70 -1.22 6.86 3.71
CA GLN A 70 -1.38 5.41 3.59
C GLN A 70 -2.01 5.03 2.25
N ALA A 71 -3.08 5.72 1.82
CA ALA A 71 -3.70 5.45 0.52
C ALA A 71 -2.74 5.68 -0.65
N ILE A 72 -1.98 6.78 -0.65
CA ILE A 72 -0.97 7.05 -1.69
C ILE A 72 0.11 5.97 -1.70
N LEU A 73 0.62 5.61 -0.53
CA LEU A 73 1.70 4.64 -0.36
C LEU A 73 1.25 3.25 -0.85
N GLY A 74 0.03 2.84 -0.49
CA GLY A 74 -0.61 1.63 -1.01
C GLY A 74 -0.81 1.66 -2.53
N ALA A 75 -1.32 2.77 -3.07
CA ALA A 75 -1.56 2.93 -4.51
C ALA A 75 -0.27 2.87 -5.33
N VAL A 76 0.79 3.53 -4.86
CA VAL A 76 2.11 3.50 -5.50
C VAL A 76 2.69 2.09 -5.49
N ILE A 77 2.70 1.40 -4.35
CA ILE A 77 3.28 0.06 -4.26
C ILE A 77 2.47 -0.96 -5.08
N ALA A 78 1.14 -0.90 -5.03
CA ALA A 78 0.28 -1.75 -5.84
C ALA A 78 0.48 -1.46 -7.35
N GLY A 79 0.53 -0.18 -7.73
CA GLY A 79 0.79 0.23 -9.10
C GLY A 79 2.16 -0.23 -9.60
N SER A 80 3.22 -0.08 -8.78
CA SER A 80 4.57 -0.52 -9.14
C SER A 80 4.64 -2.04 -9.26
N SER A 81 3.97 -2.78 -8.36
CA SER A 81 3.88 -4.24 -8.44
C SER A 81 3.18 -4.70 -9.71
N TRP A 82 2.08 -4.03 -10.09
CA TRP A 82 1.39 -4.26 -11.35
C TRP A 82 2.28 -3.95 -12.57
N PHE A 83 2.97 -2.81 -12.55
CA PHE A 83 3.88 -2.39 -13.62
C PHE A 83 4.97 -3.43 -13.85
N VAL A 84 5.64 -3.88 -12.77
CA VAL A 84 6.67 -4.92 -12.82
C VAL A 84 6.10 -6.24 -13.36
N ALA A 85 4.92 -6.63 -12.89
CA ALA A 85 4.28 -7.85 -13.37
C ALA A 85 3.91 -7.80 -14.86
N MET A 86 3.50 -6.64 -15.39
CA MET A 86 3.21 -6.47 -16.82
C MET A 86 4.49 -6.42 -17.66
N ALA A 87 5.52 -5.75 -17.18
CA ALA A 87 6.83 -5.69 -17.85
C ALA A 87 7.44 -7.10 -17.96
N ALA A 88 7.35 -7.90 -16.89
CA ALA A 88 7.82 -9.29 -16.89
C ALA A 88 7.05 -10.20 -17.89
N ARG A 89 5.82 -9.81 -18.28
CA ARG A 89 5.03 -10.52 -19.30
C ARG A 89 5.32 -10.06 -20.72
N GLY A 90 6.30 -9.18 -20.93
CA GLY A 90 6.69 -8.69 -22.26
C GLY A 90 5.71 -7.70 -22.86
N VAL A 91 4.84 -7.08 -22.06
CA VAL A 91 3.95 -6.02 -22.56
C VAL A 91 4.79 -4.78 -22.89
N PRO A 92 4.64 -4.18 -24.08
CA PRO A 92 5.43 -3.02 -24.48
C PRO A 92 5.12 -1.79 -23.61
N LEU A 93 6.18 -1.03 -23.31
CA LEU A 93 6.17 0.19 -22.49
C LEU A 93 5.26 1.29 -23.04
#